data_AF-A0A2E2K7H3-F1
#
_entry.id   AF-A0A2E2K7H3-F1
#
_cell.length_a   1.000
_cell.length_b   1.000
_cell.length_c   1.000
_cell.angle_alpha   90.00
_cell.angle_beta   90.00
_cell.angle_gamma   90.00
#
_symmetry.space_group_name_H-M   'P 1'
#
loop_
_entity.id
_entity.type
_entity.pdbx_description
1 polymer ?
#
loop_
_entity_poly.entity_id
_entity_poly.type
_entity_poly.pdbx_seq_one_letter_code
_entity_poly.pdbx_strand_id
1 'polypeptide(L)'
;MMRFLIPMLASVVIIVATVSGLAWFISSSPSKQHYAIYIDEKNRIFVNGERATEERVYRLGRDMTIDIEIKRHSQASLTFCFQERVCIAD
;
A
#
# COMPACT_ATOMS: atom_id res chain seq x y z
N MET A 1 -20.90 46.51 -19.05
CA MET A 1 -20.00 45.34 -19.20
C MET A 1 -19.67 44.61 -17.89
N MET A 2 -19.89 45.16 -16.69
CA MET A 2 -19.56 44.47 -15.42
C MET A 2 -20.50 43.32 -15.01
N ARG A 3 -21.72 43.24 -15.56
CA ARG A 3 -22.73 42.23 -15.18
C ARG A 3 -22.37 40.77 -15.55
N PHE A 4 -21.47 40.58 -16.51
CA PHE A 4 -21.00 39.24 -16.92
C PHE A 4 -19.70 38.80 -16.24
N LEU A 5 -19.02 39.73 -15.56
CA LEU A 5 -17.73 39.49 -14.91
C LEU A 5 -17.88 38.66 -13.63
N ILE A 6 -18.97 38.90 -12.89
CA ILE A 6 -19.30 38.19 -11.65
C ILE A 6 -19.61 36.70 -11.89
N PRO A 7 -20.51 36.30 -12.81
CA PRO A 7 -20.77 34.87 -13.06
C PRO A 7 -19.55 34.16 -13.68
N MET A 8 -18.75 34.86 -14.47
CA MET A 8 -17.53 34.30 -15.05
C MET A 8 -16.48 34.00 -13.98
N LEU A 9 -16.22 34.94 -13.06
CA LEU A 9 -15.33 34.71 -11.91
C LEU A 9 -15.85 33.61 -10.99
N ALA A 10 -17.16 33.56 -10.73
CA ALA A 10 -17.76 32.51 -9.91
C ALA A 10 -17.56 31.11 -10.51
N SER A 11 -17.68 30.97 -11.84
CA SER A 11 -17.46 29.69 -12.53
C SER A 11 -16.01 29.20 -12.40
N VAL A 12 -15.03 30.10 -12.49
CA VAL A 12 -13.60 29.76 -12.36
C VAL A 12 -13.31 29.26 -10.94
N VAL A 13 -13.86 29.91 -9.91
CA VAL A 13 -13.68 29.49 -8.51
C VAL A 13 -14.24 28.08 -8.27
N ILE A 14 -15.42 27.78 -8.83
CA ILE A 14 -16.04 26.45 -8.69
C ILE A 14 -15.21 25.37 -9.39
N ILE A 15 -14.69 25.65 -10.59
CA ILE A 15 -13.83 24.73 -11.34
C ILE A 15 -12.53 24.47 -10.56
N VAL A 16 -11.88 25.51 -10.05
CA VAL A 16 -10.65 25.36 -9.26
C VAL A 16 -10.90 24.57 -7.98
N ALA A 17 -12.01 24.83 -7.27
CA ALA A 17 -12.37 24.10 -6.06
C ALA A 17 -12.65 22.61 -6.33
N THR A 18 -13.38 22.30 -7.40
CA THR A 18 -13.71 20.91 -7.77
C THR A 18 -12.48 20.13 -8.23
N VAL A 19 -11.63 20.72 -9.08
CA VAL A 19 -10.38 20.07 -9.53
C VAL A 19 -9.43 19.83 -8.34
N SER A 20 -9.30 20.80 -7.44
CA SER A 20 -8.44 20.68 -6.25
C SER A 20 -8.97 19.63 -5.27
N GLY A 21 -10.29 19.57 -5.06
CA GLY A 21 -10.95 18.56 -4.24
C GLY A 21 -10.77 17.14 -4.81
N LEU A 22 -10.93 16.98 -6.13
CA LEU A 22 -10.66 15.71 -6.82
C LEU A 22 -9.19 15.31 -6.77
N ALA A 23 -8.26 16.25 -6.94
CA ALA A 23 -6.83 15.98 -6.84
C ALA A 23 -6.43 15.51 -5.44
N TRP A 24 -6.99 16.12 -4.39
CA TRP A 24 -6.82 15.65 -3.01
C TRP A 24 -7.41 14.26 -2.79
N PHE A 25 -8.62 14.00 -3.32
CA PHE A 25 -9.28 12.70 -3.20
C PHE A 25 -8.51 11.56 -3.91
N ILE A 26 -7.94 11.85 -5.08
CA ILE A 26 -7.13 10.89 -5.86
C ILE A 26 -5.75 10.70 -5.21
N SER A 27 -5.13 11.78 -4.71
CA SER A 27 -3.86 11.71 -3.99
C SER A 27 -3.98 11.06 -2.61
N SER A 28 -5.18 11.01 -2.03
CA SER A 28 -5.51 10.20 -0.87
C SER A 28 -5.89 8.76 -1.25
N SER A 29 -5.39 8.23 -2.37
CA SER A 29 -5.34 6.79 -2.58
C SER A 29 -4.75 6.18 -1.30
N PRO A 30 -5.49 5.27 -0.62
CA PRO A 30 -5.12 4.84 0.72
C PRO A 30 -3.69 4.31 0.64
N SER A 31 -2.78 4.92 1.40
CA SER A 31 -1.43 4.41 1.53
C SER A 31 -1.56 2.96 1.95
N LYS A 32 -1.37 2.03 1.01
CA LYS A 32 -1.42 0.62 1.33
C LYS A 32 -0.38 0.43 2.43
N GLN A 33 -0.79 -0.05 3.60
CA GLN A 33 0.16 -0.23 4.69
C GLN A 33 1.23 -1.18 4.19
N HIS A 34 2.49 -0.74 4.20
CA HIS A 34 3.60 -1.54 3.69
C HIS A 34 4.16 -2.41 4.82
N TYR A 35 4.25 -3.70 4.55
CA TYR A 35 4.83 -4.68 5.47
C TYR A 35 6.02 -5.37 4.83
N ALA A 36 7.19 -5.24 5.46
CA ALA A 36 8.40 -5.97 5.09
C ALA A 36 8.47 -7.28 5.87
N ILE A 37 8.41 -8.40 5.17
CA ILE A 37 8.57 -9.75 5.74
C ILE A 37 9.99 -10.23 5.45
N TYR A 38 10.74 -10.54 6.50
CA TYR A 38 12.09 -11.07 6.40
C TYR A 38 12.17 -12.46 7.03
N ILE A 39 12.80 -13.41 6.34
CA ILE A 39 13.07 -14.76 6.85
C ILE A 39 14.58 -14.90 7.03
N ASP A 40 15.00 -15.23 8.25
CA ASP A 40 16.42 -15.39 8.58
C ASP A 40 16.95 -16.80 8.30
N GLU A 41 18.26 -16.99 8.51
CA GLU A 41 18.97 -18.26 8.35
C GLU A 41 18.50 -19.39 9.28
N LYS A 42 17.77 -19.06 10.35
CA LYS A 42 17.19 -20.02 11.31
C LYS A 42 15.70 -20.24 11.06
N ASN A 43 15.19 -19.82 9.90
CA ASN A 43 13.77 -19.90 9.55
C ASN A 43 12.85 -19.12 10.51
N ARG A 44 13.38 -18.08 11.16
CA ARG A 44 12.58 -17.16 11.97
C ARG A 44 12.04 -16.05 11.07
N ILE A 45 10.79 -15.70 11.30
CA ILE A 45 10.09 -14.72 10.49
C ILE A 45 10.01 -13.40 11.24
N PHE A 46 10.26 -12.33 10.50
CA PHE A 46 10.20 -10.96 11.00
C PHE A 46 9.24 -10.17 10.12
N VAL A 47 8.33 -9.43 10.75
CA VAL A 47 7.42 -8.50 10.08
C VAL A 47 7.80 -7.10 10.57
N ASN A 48 8.21 -6.22 9.66
CA ASN A 48 8.74 -4.88 9.96
C ASN A 48 9.87 -4.90 11.02
N GLY A 49 10.70 -5.95 11.01
CA GLY A 49 11.80 -6.13 11.95
C GLY A 49 11.42 -6.77 13.30
N GLU A 50 10.12 -6.98 13.56
CA GLU A 50 9.66 -7.68 14.77
C GLU A 50 9.48 -9.17 14.52
N ARG A 51 9.87 -10.00 15.49
CA ARG A 51 9.65 -11.45 15.40
C ARG A 51 8.15 -11.75 15.30
N ALA A 52 7.76 -12.49 14.27
CA ALA A 52 6.40 -12.84 13.97
C ALA A 52 6.24 -14.37 13.85
N THR A 53 4.99 -14.82 13.89
CA THR A 53 4.60 -16.21 13.62
C THR A 53 4.11 -16.36 12.19
N GLU A 54 4.10 -17.58 11.67
CA GLU A 54 3.55 -17.88 10.35
C GLU A 54 2.08 -17.44 10.23
N GLU A 55 1.29 -17.63 11.30
CA GLU A 55 -0.13 -17.24 11.29
C GLU A 55 -0.34 -15.74 11.09
N ARG A 56 0.51 -14.90 11.70
CA ARG A 56 0.48 -13.44 11.50
C ARG A 56 0.77 -13.09 10.04
N VAL A 57 1.72 -13.80 9.44
CA VAL A 57 2.14 -13.62 8.04
C VAL A 57 1.05 -14.05 7.07
N TYR A 58 0.41 -15.20 7.28
CA TYR A 58 -0.74 -15.64 6.47
C TYR A 58 -1.94 -14.71 6.59
N ARG A 59 -2.15 -14.08 7.76
CA ARG A 59 -3.20 -13.08 7.95
C ARG A 59 -2.93 -11.82 7.12
N LEU A 60 -1.68 -11.35 7.13
CA LEU A 60 -1.24 -10.22 6.30
C LEU A 60 -1.36 -10.57 4.80
N GLY A 61 -0.92 -11.76 4.40
CA GLY A 61 -1.00 -12.22 3.00
C GLY A 61 -2.42 -12.29 2.43
N ARG A 62 -3.44 -12.46 3.28
CA ARG A 62 -4.86 -12.44 2.89
C ARG A 62 -5.43 -11.03 2.78
N ASP A 63 -4.78 -10.04 3.36
CA ASP A 63 -5.25 -8.66 3.29
C ASP A 63 -4.83 -8.05 1.95
N MET A 64 -5.81 -7.79 1.08
CA MET A 64 -5.55 -7.21 -0.24
C MET A 64 -5.26 -5.70 -0.20
N THR A 65 -5.47 -5.05 0.93
CA THR A 65 -5.34 -3.60 1.10
C THR A 65 -3.93 -3.17 1.47
N ILE A 66 -3.09 -4.11 1.89
CA ILE A 66 -1.70 -3.85 2.28
C ILE A 66 -0.74 -4.15 1.12
N ASP A 67 0.47 -3.64 1.20
CA ASP A 67 1.57 -4.02 0.33
C ASP A 67 2.59 -4.85 1.12
N ILE A 68 3.17 -5.87 0.48
CA ILE A 68 4.01 -6.85 1.17
C ILE A 68 5.30 -7.02 0.37
N GLU A 69 6.42 -6.61 0.97
CA GLU A 69 7.75 -6.88 0.45
C GLU A 69 8.34 -8.07 1.20
N ILE A 70 8.74 -9.11 0.48
CA ILE A 70 9.25 -10.33 1.11
C ILE A 70 10.72 -10.53 0.74
N LYS A 71 11.56 -10.67 1.77
CA LYS A 71 13.00 -10.95 1.64
C LYS A 71 13.33 -12.24 2.37
N ARG A 72 14.05 -13.13 1.70
CA ARG A 72 14.51 -14.40 2.26
C ARG A 72 16.04 -14.39 2.35
N HIS A 73 16.59 -14.79 3.49
CA HIS A 73 18.01 -15.06 3.61
C HIS A 73 18.40 -16.28 2.76
N SER A 74 19.55 -16.25 2.10
CA SER A 74 19.98 -17.30 1.16
C SER A 74 20.09 -18.70 1.79
N GLN A 75 20.26 -18.77 3.11
CA GLN A 75 20.34 -20.02 3.87
C GLN A 75 19.01 -20.46 4.49
N ALA A 76 17.93 -19.68 4.32
CA ALA A 76 16.62 -20.03 4.84
C ALA A 76 15.97 -21.12 3.97
N SER A 77 15.56 -22.22 4.61
CA SER A 77 14.89 -23.35 3.95
C SER A 77 13.37 -23.22 3.94
N LEU A 78 12.83 -22.21 4.64
CA LEU A 78 11.39 -22.05 4.81
C LEU A 78 10.81 -21.22 3.65
N THR A 79 9.82 -21.82 3.00
CA THR A 79 9.22 -21.36 1.73
C THR A 79 7.78 -20.93 2.00
N PHE A 80 7.45 -19.66 1.73
CA PHE A 80 6.06 -19.17 1.80
C PHE A 80 5.50 -18.95 0.41
N CYS A 81 4.32 -19.52 0.19
CA CYS A 81 3.51 -19.24 -0.99
C CYS A 81 2.28 -18.46 -0.55
N PHE A 82 2.24 -17.17 -0.89
CA PHE A 82 1.02 -16.39 -0.76
C PHE A 82 0.18 -16.67 -2.00
N GLN A 83 -0.96 -17.32 -1.78
CA GLN A 83 -1.83 -17.91 -2.79
C GLN A 83 -2.22 -16.95 -3.94
N GLU A 84 -2.10 -15.63 -3.74
CA GLU A 84 -2.50 -14.60 -4.72
C GLU A 84 -1.46 -13.52 -5.00
N ARG A 85 -0.25 -13.57 -4.41
CA ARG A 85 0.73 -12.46 -4.55
C ARG A 85 2.08 -12.88 -5.10
N VAL A 86 2.78 -13.82 -4.45
CA VAL A 86 4.07 -14.35 -4.91
C VAL A 86 4.34 -15.67 -4.18
N CYS A 87 4.87 -16.66 -4.89
CA CYS A 87 5.54 -17.81 -4.29
C CYS A 87 7.03 -17.51 -4.18
N ILE A 88 7.61 -17.59 -2.98
CA ILE A 88 9.07 -17.60 -2.84
C ILE A 88 9.54 -19.00 -3.23
N ALA A 89 9.76 -19.26 -4.52
CA ALA A 89 10.44 -20.46 -4.98
C ALA A 89 11.87 -20.08 -5.42
N ASP A 90 12.83 -20.99 -5.21
CA ASP A 90 14.21 -20.86 -5.71
C ASP A 90 14.26 -20.56 -7.22
#